data_AF-A0A327Z272-F1
#
_entry.id   AF-A0A327Z272-F1
#
_cell.length_a   1.000
_cell.length_b   1.000
_cell.length_c   1.000
_cell.angle_alpha   90.00
_cell.angle_beta   90.00
_cell.angle_gamma   90.00
#
_symmetry.space_group_name_H-M   'P 1'
#
loop_
_entity.id
_entity.type
_entity.pdbx_description
1 polymer ?
#
loop_
_entity_poly.entity_id
_entity_poly.type
_entity_poly.pdbx_seq_one_letter_code
_entity_poly.pdbx_strand_id
1 'polypeptide(L)' 'MTTIRVRFVGADKYRDFQVDAGTAEGIVAQLTDPNSVVTFNDDYGTTYVPVRGITYITVRTS' A
#
# COMPACT_ATOMS: atom_id res chain seq x y z
N MET A 1 -10.51 -9.54 5.76
CA MET A 1 -9.53 -9.27 4.67
C MET A 1 -9.65 -7.81 4.31
N THR A 2 -8.54 -7.11 4.20
CA THR A 2 -8.49 -5.65 4.00
C THR A 2 -7.85 -5.37 2.65
N THR A 3 -8.47 -4.50 1.85
CA THR A 3 -7.91 -4.10 0.56
C THR A 3 -7.19 -2.77 0.68
N ILE A 4 -5.97 -2.71 0.18
CA ILE A 4 -5.19 -1.48 0.01
C ILE A 4 -5.14 -1.15 -1.47
N ARG A 5 -5.67 0.02 -1.82
CA ARG A 5 -5.65 0.55 -3.17
C ARG A 5 -4.58 1.63 -3.29
N VAL A 6 -3.63 1.45 -4.20
CA VAL A 6 -2.50 2.36 -4.43
C VAL A 6 -2.51 2.88 -5.86
N ARG A 7 -2.33 4.19 -6.04
CA ARG A 7 -2.02 4.80 -7.34
C ARG A 7 -0.58 5.27 -7.36
N PHE A 8 0.13 4.96 -8.44
CA PHE A 8 1.52 5.36 -8.58
C PHE A 8 1.67 6.66 -9.38
N VAL A 9 2.75 7.41 -9.14
CA VAL A 9 3.14 8.57 -9.96
C VAL A 9 3.33 8.09 -11.40
N GLY A 10 2.68 8.77 -12.35
CA GLY A 10 2.71 8.39 -13.76
C GLY A 10 1.85 7.17 -14.13
N ALA A 11 1.11 6.59 -13.18
CA ALA A 11 0.16 5.52 -13.47
C ALA A 11 -1.27 6.06 -13.65
N ASP A 12 -1.94 5.59 -14.70
CA ASP A 12 -3.35 5.89 -14.98
C ASP A 12 -4.32 4.96 -14.24
N LYS A 13 -3.79 3.89 -13.62
CA LYS A 13 -4.58 2.85 -12.95
C LYS A 13 -4.13 2.65 -11.50
N TYR A 14 -5.07 2.15 -10.71
CA TYR A 14 -4.82 1.70 -9.35
C TYR A 14 -4.33 0.25 -9.33
N ARG A 15 -3.55 -0.11 -8.31
CA ARG A 15 -3.25 -1.49 -7.92
C ARG A 15 -3.88 -1.78 -6.56
N ASP A 16 -4.52 -2.93 -6.46
CA ASP A 16 -5.17 -3.39 -5.22
C ASP A 16 -4.35 -4.53 -4.63
N PHE A 17 -4.14 -4.48 -3.31
CA PHE A 17 -3.44 -5.48 -2.53
C PHE A 17 -4.37 -5.99 -1.43
N GLN A 18 -4.44 -7.30 -1.24
CA GLN A 18 -5.20 -7.89 -0.14
C GLN A 18 -4.25 -8.21 1.01
N VAL A 19 -4.56 -7.69 2.19
CA VAL A 19 -3.74 -7.83 3.39
C VAL A 19 -4.62 -8.12 4.62
N ASP A 20 -4.00 -8.49 5.74
CA ASP A 20 -4.68 -8.50 7.04
C ASP A 20 -4.89 -7.07 7.61
N ALA A 21 -5.72 -6.95 8.64
CA ALA A 21 -6.06 -5.64 9.22
C ALA A 21 -4.88 -4.94 9.92
N GLY A 22 -4.01 -5.67 10.61
CA GLY A 22 -2.87 -5.08 11.31
C GLY A 22 -1.80 -4.56 10.34
N THR A 23 -1.58 -5.28 9.24
CA THR A 23 -0.74 -4.84 8.13
C THR A 23 -1.26 -3.53 7.53
N ALA A 24 -2.57 -3.40 7.34
CA ALA A 24 -3.16 -2.18 6.79
C ALA A 24 -2.99 -0.95 7.68
N GLU A 25 -3.11 -1.09 9.00
CA GLU A 25 -2.83 -0.01 9.96
C GLU A 25 -1.35 0.40 9.95
N GLY A 26 -0.43 -0.59 9.87
CA GLY A 26 1.00 -0.34 9.79
C GLY A 26 1.44 0.41 8.54
N ILE A 27 0.79 0.17 7.40
CA ILE A 27 1.12 0.81 6.13
C ILE A 27 0.85 2.32 6.16
N VAL A 28 -0.25 2.76 6.76
CA VAL A 28 -0.56 4.20 6.89
C VAL A 28 0.53 4.92 7.68
N ALA A 29 1.07 4.29 8.73
CA ALA A 29 2.14 4.85 9.53
C ALA A 29 3.49 4.95 8.78
N GLN A 30 3.73 4.08 7.79
CA GLN A 30 4.96 4.09 6.99
C GLN A 30 4.98 5.17 5.90
N LEU A 31 3.85 5.81 5.60
CA LEU A 31 3.75 6.84 4.55
C LEU A 31 4.27 8.21 4.97
N THR A 32 4.75 8.37 6.20
CA THR A 32 5.23 9.66 6.72
C THR A 32 6.61 10.05 6.19
N ASP A 33 7.42 9.09 5.76
CA ASP A 33 8.72 9.35 5.12
C ASP A 33 8.63 9.14 3.61
N PRO A 34 8.78 10.20 2.79
CA PRO A 34 8.72 10.07 1.35
C PRO A 34 9.79 9.12 0.79
N ASN A 35 10.95 8.98 1.43
CA ASN A 35 12.04 8.13 0.91
C ASN A 35 11.94 6.67 1.35
N SER A 36 10.97 6.31 2.19
CA SER A 36 10.79 4.95 2.66
C SER A 36 10.17 4.03 1.59
N VAL A 37 10.32 2.72 1.80
CA VAL A 37 9.67 1.67 1.01
C VAL A 37 8.71 0.93 1.92
N VAL A 38 7.42 1.02 1.62
CA VAL A 38 6.40 0.25 2.33
C VAL A 38 6.56 -1.22 1.95
N THR A 39 6.69 -2.07 2.95
CA THR A 39 6.85 -3.52 2.76
C THR A 39 5.76 -4.25 3.52
N PHE A 40 5.03 -5.11 2.83
CA PHE A 40 3.95 -5.90 3.43
C PHE A 40 3.73 -7.20 2.67
N ASN A 41 3.10 -8.18 3.35
CA ASN A 41 2.69 -9.43 2.71
C ASN A 41 1.27 -9.31 2.19
N ASP A 42 1.06 -9.72 0.94
CA ASP A 42 -0.24 -9.90 0.31
C ASP A 42 -0.42 -11.36 -0.15
N ASP A 43 -1.53 -11.65 -0.84
CA ASP A 43 -1.85 -12.99 -1.36
C ASP A 43 -0.81 -13.56 -2.35
N TYR A 44 0.02 -12.71 -2.95
CA TYR A 44 1.06 -13.08 -3.92
C TYR A 44 2.45 -13.18 -3.30
N GLY A 45 2.61 -12.80 -2.02
CA GLY A 45 3.86 -12.85 -1.28
C GLY A 45 4.25 -11.49 -0.71
N THR A 46 5.56 -11.24 -0.58
CA THR A 46 6.06 -9.95 -0.06
C THR A 46 6.07 -8.91 -1.17
N THR A 47 5.37 -7.80 -0.93
CA THR A 47 5.25 -6.66 -1.82
C THR A 47 6.04 -5.47 -1.29
N TYR A 48 6.71 -4.76 -2.21
CA TYR A 48 7.53 -3.59 -1.93
C TYR A 48 7.03 -2.38 -2.73
N VAL A 49 6.67 -1.30 -2.05
CA VAL A 49 6.06 -0.10 -2.64
C VAL A 49 6.84 1.15 -2.20
N PRO A 50 7.61 1.79 -3.10
CA PRO A 50 8.30 3.03 -2.80
C PRO A 50 7.31 4.18 -2.54
N VAL A 51 7.45 4.89 -1.40
CA VAL A 51 6.51 5.95 -1.00
C VAL A 51 6.53 7.13 -1.97
N ARG A 52 7.71 7.57 -2.46
CA ARG A 52 7.81 8.61 -3.51
C ARG A 52 7.02 8.27 -4.77
N GLY A 53 6.79 6.98 -5.01
CA GLY A 53 6.05 6.49 -6.14
C GLY A 53 4.54 6.56 -5.95
N ILE A 54 4.00 6.96 -4.79
CA ILE A 54 2.56 6.91 -4.47
C ILE A 54 1.93 8.31 -4.60
N THR A 55 0.85 8.41 -5.35
CA THR A 55 0.01 9.63 -5.43
C THR A 55 -1.27 9.52 -4.60
N TYR A 56 -1.72 8.30 -4.34
CA TYR A 56 -2.97 8.04 -3.64
C TYR A 56 -2.92 6.67 -2.96
N ILE A 57 -3.43 6.59 -1.74
CA ILE A 57 -3.68 5.32 -1.05
C ILE A 57 -5.08 5.33 -0.42
N THR A 58 -5.74 4.18 -0.39
CA THR A 58 -6.95 3.98 0.41
C THR A 58 -6.94 2.59 1.01
N VAL A 59 -7.35 2.51 2.27
CA VAL A 59 -7.57 1.25 2.98
C VAL A 59 -9.08 1.04 3.08
N ARG A 60 -9.56 -0.13 2.66
CA ARG A 60 -10.96 -0.55 2.83
C ARG A 60 -11.00 -1.88 3.59
N THR A 61 -11.53 -1.82 4.80
CA THR A 61 -11.87 -2.99 5.61
C THR A 61 -13.29 -3.43 5.25
N SER A 62 -13.46 -4.74 5.01
CA SER A 62 -14.78 -5.38 4.76
C SER A 62 -15.33 -5.97 6.05
#